data_AF-A0A5P2AJ45-F1
#
_entry.id   AF-A0A5P2AJ45-F1
#
_cell.length_a   1.000
_cell.length_b   1.000
_cell.length_c   1.000
_cell.angle_alpha   90.00
_cell.angle_beta   90.00
_cell.angle_gamma   90.00
#
_symmetry.space_group_name_H-M   'P 1'
#
loop_
_entity.id
_entity.type
_entity.pdbx_description
1 polymer ?
#
loop_
_entity_poly.entity_id
_entity_poly.type
_entity_poly.pdbx_seq_one_letter_code
_entity_poly.pdbx_strand_id
1 'polypeptide(L)' 'MAHLVFDQAEKRELREAARAEFPGNPALAYVLENLASEGIDLNRCRDWDDIRAEKGLPERSGDASEVA' A
#
# COMPACT_ATOMS: atom_id res chain seq x y z
N MET A 1 3.88 12.96 -16.24
CA MET A 1 3.03 11.85 -15.75
C MET A 1 3.83 11.10 -14.72
N ALA A 2 3.39 11.14 -13.45
CA ALA A 2 4.16 10.57 -12.35
C ALA A 2 3.87 9.06 -12.22
N HIS A 3 4.88 8.23 -12.47
CA HIS A 3 4.83 6.79 -12.31
C HIS A 3 5.81 6.42 -11.20
N LEU A 4 5.31 5.82 -10.13
CA LEU A 4 6.15 5.33 -9.05
C LEU A 4 6.68 3.95 -9.45
N VAL A 5 7.97 3.88 -9.77
CA VAL A 5 8.66 2.63 -10.07
C VAL A 5 9.50 2.28 -8.86
N PHE A 6 9.25 1.11 -8.29
CA PHE A 6 10.05 0.60 -7.18
C PHE A 6 11.25 -0.17 -7.69
N ASP A 7 12.41 0.03 -7.06
CA ASP A 7 13.58 -0.81 -7.30
C ASP A 7 13.45 -2.18 -6.59
N GLN A 8 14.44 -3.06 -6.75
CA GLN A 8 14.39 -4.38 -6.11
C GLN A 8 14.49 -4.33 -4.58
N ALA A 9 15.19 -3.35 -4.01
CA ALA A 9 15.31 -3.21 -2.57
C ALA A 9 13.98 -2.73 -1.97
N GLU A 10 13.36 -1.72 -2.59
CA GLU A 10 12.08 -1.16 -2.17
C GLU A 10 10.94 -2.19 -2.27
N LYS A 11 10.93 -3.04 -3.30
CA LYS A 11 9.97 -4.15 -3.41
C LYS A 11 10.12 -5.16 -2.27
N ARG A 12 11.35 -5.48 -1.89
CA ARG A 12 11.64 -6.39 -0.77
C ARG A 12 11.19 -5.79 0.55
N GLU A 13 11.48 -4.51 0.77
CA GLU A 13 11.05 -3.77 1.96
C GLU A 13 9.53 -3.69 2.05
N LEU A 14 8.84 -3.41 0.94
CA LEU A 14 7.37 -3.40 0.87
C LEU A 14 6.79 -4.77 1.24
N ARG A 15 7.39 -5.86 0.73
CA ARG A 15 6.96 -7.22 1.05
C ARG A 15 7.17 -7.55 2.53
N GLU A 16 8.29 -7.15 3.10
CA GLU A 16 8.62 -7.38 4.51
C GLU A 16 7.71 -6.57 5.43
N ALA A 17 7.47 -5.29 5.12
CA ALA A 17 6.51 -4.44 5.83
C ALA A 17 5.09 -5.01 5.77
N ALA A 18 4.63 -5.46 4.59
CA ALA A 18 3.32 -6.07 4.43
C ALA A 18 3.16 -7.36 5.25
N ARG A 19 4.22 -8.17 5.37
CA ARG A 19 4.22 -9.38 6.22
C ARG A 19 4.22 -9.05 7.70
N ALA A 20 4.93 -8.00 8.11
CA ALA A 20 4.97 -7.56 9.50
C ALA A 20 3.62 -7.00 9.95
N GLU A 21 2.97 -6.20 9.10
CA GLU A 21 1.69 -5.54 9.40
C GLU A 21 0.50 -6.52 9.31
N PHE A 22 0.56 -7.48 8.37
CA PHE A 22 -0.53 -8.44 8.14
C PHE A 22 -0.04 -9.91 8.23
N PRO A 23 0.38 -10.37 9.42
CA PRO A 23 0.92 -11.72 9.58
C PRO A 23 -0.10 -12.83 9.26
N GLY A 24 -1.40 -12.52 9.36
CA GLY A 24 -2.49 -13.43 9.04
C GLY A 24 -2.88 -13.49 7.56
N ASN A 25 -2.31 -12.63 6.71
CA ASN A 25 -2.66 -12.57 5.29
C ASN A 25 -1.41 -12.49 4.39
N PRO A 26 -0.72 -13.62 4.16
CA PRO A 26 0.48 -13.66 3.34
C PRO A 26 0.21 -13.28 1.87
N ALA A 27 -1.02 -13.39 1.38
CA ALA A 27 -1.39 -13.04 0.02
C ALA A 27 -1.28 -11.52 -0.22
N LEU A 28 -1.53 -10.69 0.79
CA LEU A 28 -1.43 -9.24 0.67
C LEU A 28 -0.01 -8.79 0.31
N ALA A 29 1.01 -9.41 0.89
CA ALA A 29 2.41 -9.10 0.60
C ALA A 29 2.77 -9.37 -0.87
N TYR A 30 2.26 -10.46 -1.45
CA TYR A 30 2.48 -10.78 -2.86
C TYR A 30 1.71 -9.85 -3.80
N VAL A 31 0.48 -9.43 -3.42
CA VAL A 31 -0.28 -8.44 -4.20
C VAL A 31 0.45 -7.09 -4.22
N LEU A 32 0.97 -6.65 -3.07
CA LEU A 32 1.73 -5.41 -2.97
C LEU A 32 3.06 -5.48 -3.74
N GLU A 33 3.78 -6.60 -3.66
CA GLU A 33 5.00 -6.85 -4.45
C GLU A 33 4.73 -6.85 -5.96
N ASN A 34 3.59 -7.40 -6.39
CA ASN A 34 3.18 -7.41 -7.79
C ASN A 34 2.82 -5.99 -8.28
N LEU A 35 2.03 -5.25 -7.49
CA LEU A 35 1.70 -3.85 -7.78
C LEU A 35 2.95 -2.96 -7.86
N ALA A 36 3.91 -3.15 -6.95
CA ALA A 36 5.19 -2.46 -7.00
C ALA A 36 6.04 -2.85 -8.21
N SER A 37 5.85 -4.07 -8.74
CA SER A 37 6.54 -4.55 -9.93
C SER A 37 5.96 -4.05 -11.25
N GLU A 38 4.63 -3.93 -11.32
CA GLU A 38 3.95 -3.27 -12.44
C GLU A 38 4.20 -1.76 -12.44
N GLY A 39 4.47 -1.20 -11.25
CA GLY A 39 4.65 0.21 -11.01
C GLY A 39 3.31 0.92 -10.93
N ILE A 40 3.27 1.99 -10.14
CA ILE A 40 2.04 2.66 -9.75
C ILE A 40 1.91 3.95 -10.55
N ASP A 41 0.93 4.01 -11.46
CA ASP A 41 0.57 5.25 -12.14
C ASP A 41 -0.23 6.16 -11.21
N LEU A 42 0.43 7.20 -10.70
CA LEU A 42 -0.16 8.14 -9.74
C LEU A 42 -1.25 9.00 -10.37
N ASN A 43 -1.35 9.07 -11.71
CA ASN A 43 -2.46 9.78 -12.37
C ASN A 43 -3.75 8.94 -12.43
N ARG A 44 -3.63 7.63 -12.17
CA ARG A 44 -4.75 6.69 -12.08
C ARG A 44 -5.05 6.27 -10.65
N CYS A 45 -4.18 6.59 -9.70
CA CYS A 45 -4.44 6.41 -8.28
C CYS A 45 -5.63 7.27 -7.87
N ARG A 46 -6.65 6.58 -7.35
CA ARG A 46 -7.71 7.23 -6.58
C ARG A 46 -7.17 7.48 -5.19
N ASP A 47 -7.51 8.62 -4.62
CA ASP A 47 -7.09 8.93 -3.27
C ASP A 47 -7.79 8.00 -2.27
N TRP A 48 -7.15 7.79 -1.12
CA TRP A 48 -7.70 6.93 -0.08
C TRP A 48 -9.11 7.40 0.34
N ASP A 49 -9.32 8.71 0.43
CA ASP A 49 -10.61 9.29 0.81
C ASP A 49 -11.72 8.98 -0.21
N ASP A 50 -11.40 8.99 -1.51
CA ASP A 50 -12.34 8.62 -2.57
C ASP A 50 -12.74 7.14 -2.48
N ILE A 51 -11.75 6.25 -2.30
CA ILE A 51 -11.98 4.80 -2.16
C ILE A 51 -12.80 4.53 -0.91
N ARG A 52 -12.45 5.19 0.19
CA ARG A 52 -13.12 5.03 1.48
C ARG A 52 -14.58 5.46 1.41
N ALA A 53 -14.86 6.62 0.84
CA ALA A 53 -16.22 7.13 0.64
C ALA A 53 -17.05 6.20 -0.26
N GLU A 54 -16.46 5.70 -1.35
CA GLU A 54 -17.13 4.77 -2.28
C GLU A 54 -17.46 3.42 -1.60
N LYS A 55 -16.53 2.89 -0.79
CA LYS A 55 -16.69 1.58 -0.14
C LYS A 55 -17.42 1.64 1.20
N GLY A 56 -17.81 2.82 1.67
CA GLY A 56 -18.44 3.01 2.98
C GLY A 56 -17.54 2.59 4.14
N LEU A 57 -16.21 2.72 3.98
CA LEU A 57 -15.23 2.32 4.97
C LEU A 57 -15.15 3.37 6.11
N PRO A 58 -14.93 2.94 7.37
CA PRO A 58 -14.80 3.85 8.50
C PRO A 58 -13.64 4.83 8.30
N GLU A 59 -13.67 5.97 9.03
CA GLU A 59 -12.50 6.87 9.09
C GLU A 59 -11.27 6.07 9.45
N ARG A 60 -10.15 6.36 8.80
CA ARG A 60 -8.88 5.85 9.27
C ARG A 60 -8.71 6.43 10.68
N SER A 61 -8.94 5.61 11.70
CA SER A 61 -8.75 5.99 13.09
C SER A 61 -7.34 6.56 13.20
N GLY A 62 -7.23 7.84 13.55
CA GLY A 62 -5.97 8.59 13.59
C GLY A 62 -4.98 8.12 14.66
N ASP A 63 -5.04 6.87 15.10
CA ASP A 63 -4.12 6.28 16.09
C ASP A 63 -2.98 5.51 15.42
N ALA A 64 -2.47 6.03 14.30
CA ALA A 64 -1.13 5.71 13.84
C ALA A 64 -0.25 6.95 14.05
N SER A 65 -0.17 7.43 15.30
CA SER A 65 0.74 8.48 15.72
C SER A 65 1.91 7.84 16.48
N GLU A 66 3.12 8.14 15.98
CA GLU A 66 4.44 7.96 16.60
C GLU A 66 5.01 6.54 16.72
N VAL A 67 5.72 6.10 15.67
CA VAL A 67 7.00 5.41 15.89
C VAL A 67 8.07 6.48 16.11
N ALA A 68 8.30 6.79 17.39
CA ALA A 68 9.45 7.53 17.88
C ALA A 68 10.69 6.64 17.94
#